data_AF-W6GEX9-F1
#
_entry.id   AF-W6GEX9-F1
#
_cell.length_a   1.000
_cell.length_b   1.000
_cell.length_c   1.000
_cell.angle_alpha   90.00
_cell.angle_beta   90.00
_cell.angle_gamma   90.00
#
_symmetry.space_group_name_H-M   'P 1'
#
loop_
_entity.id
_entity.type
_entity.pdbx_description
1 polymer ?
#
loop_
_entity_poly.entity_id
_entity_poly.type
_entity_poly.pdbx_seq_one_letter_code
_entity_poly.pdbx_strand_id
1 'polypeptide(L)'
;GYFIPKDTRVFINQWQINQDPELWKDPSSFVPDRFLSSDGSEVNKQEGEKVMVFGMGKRRCIGEVIARNEVYLFLAIIVQKLHFHAMPGQTPDMTPEYGLTMKHKR
;
A
#
# COMPACT_ATOMS: atom_id res chain seq x y z
N GLY A 1 -7.51 8.29 28.92
CA GLY A 1 -6.92 6.99 28.51
C GLY A 1 -7.88 5.87 28.83
N TYR A 2 -7.60 4.66 28.35
CA TYR A 2 -8.45 3.47 28.57
C TYR A 2 -7.66 2.37 29.27
N PHE A 3 -8.30 1.63 30.19
CA PHE A 3 -7.71 0.44 30.79
C PHE A 3 -7.84 -0.75 29.84
N ILE A 4 -6.73 -1.43 29.57
CA ILE A 4 -6.68 -2.62 28.71
C ILE A 4 -6.16 -3.79 29.54
N PRO A 5 -7.00 -4.80 29.84
CA PRO A 5 -6.57 -5.99 30.58
C PRO A 5 -5.47 -6.77 29.85
N LYS A 6 -4.69 -7.54 30.61
CA LYS A 6 -3.77 -8.54 30.05
C LYS A 6 -4.53 -9.51 29.15
N ASP A 7 -3.87 -10.00 28.10
CA ASP A 7 -4.38 -11.00 27.14
C ASP A 7 -5.56 -10.50 26.26
N THR A 8 -5.79 -9.18 26.22
CA THR A 8 -6.72 -8.55 25.29
C THR A 8 -6.28 -8.75 23.84
N ARG A 9 -7.19 -9.24 23.00
CA ARG A 9 -6.97 -9.33 21.55
C ARG A 9 -7.13 -7.95 20.93
N VAL A 10 -6.14 -7.54 20.14
CA VAL A 10 -6.12 -6.23 19.46
C VAL A 10 -5.97 -6.46 17.97
N PHE A 11 -6.85 -5.86 17.18
CA PHE A 11 -6.74 -5.77 15.73
C PHE A 11 -6.25 -4.38 15.35
N ILE A 12 -5.29 -4.30 14.43
CA ILE A 12 -4.76 -3.04 13.92
C ILE A 12 -5.30 -2.83 12.51
N ASN A 13 -6.14 -1.80 12.33
CA ASN A 13 -6.75 -1.50 11.05
C ASN A 13 -5.81 -0.64 10.17
N GLN A 14 -4.87 -1.31 9.51
CA GLN A 14 -3.94 -0.65 8.57
C GLN A 14 -4.65 -0.04 7.36
N TRP A 15 -5.76 -0.64 6.92
CA TRP A 15 -6.54 -0.12 5.78
C TRP A 15 -7.15 1.24 6.10
N GLN A 16 -7.70 1.41 7.31
CA GLN A 16 -8.26 2.69 7.73
C GLN A 16 -7.20 3.81 7.71
N ILE A 17 -5.99 3.55 8.19
CA ILE A 17 -4.89 4.53 8.16
C ILE A 17 -4.57 4.95 6.71
N ASN A 18 -4.53 3.99 5.78
CA ASN A 18 -4.22 4.24 4.38
C ASN A 18 -5.40 4.83 3.58
N GLN A 19 -6.56 5.01 4.19
CA GLN A 19 -7.78 5.52 3.57
C GLN A 19 -8.40 6.69 4.37
N ASP A 20 -7.71 7.15 5.41
CA ASP A 20 -8.19 8.23 6.26
C ASP A 20 -8.24 9.56 5.48
N PRO A 21 -9.42 10.18 5.32
CA PRO A 21 -9.55 11.44 4.60
C PRO A 21 -8.89 12.62 5.32
N GLU A 22 -8.55 12.49 6.61
CA GLU A 22 -7.76 13.50 7.33
C GLU A 22 -6.27 13.42 6.99
N LEU A 23 -5.79 12.24 6.57
CA LEU A 23 -4.39 12.02 6.17
C LEU A 23 -4.17 12.12 4.67
N TRP A 24 -5.15 11.72 3.86
CA TRP A 24 -5.02 11.56 2.43
C TRP A 24 -6.08 12.35 1.68
N LYS A 25 -5.65 13.16 0.70
CA LYS A 25 -6.56 13.72 -0.30
C LYS A 25 -7.05 12.62 -1.23
N ASP A 26 -8.35 12.56 -1.49
CA ASP A 26 -9.01 11.58 -2.36
C ASP A 26 -8.52 10.14 -2.09
N PRO A 27 -8.76 9.58 -0.89
CA PRO A 27 -8.17 8.31 -0.46
C PRO A 27 -8.56 7.11 -1.34
N SER A 28 -9.75 7.15 -1.94
CA SER A 28 -10.26 6.12 -2.84
C SER A 28 -9.68 6.17 -4.27
N SER A 29 -8.94 7.22 -4.61
CA SER A 29 -8.37 7.41 -5.94
C SER A 29 -6.92 6.91 -6.01
N PHE A 30 -6.59 6.16 -7.07
CA PHE A 30 -5.21 5.74 -7.35
C PHE A 30 -4.41 6.90 -7.97
N VAL A 31 -3.68 7.65 -7.14
CA VAL A 31 -2.90 8.82 -7.56
C VAL A 31 -1.43 8.67 -7.10
N PRO A 32 -0.54 8.09 -7.93
CA PRO A 32 0.87 7.90 -7.57
C PRO A 32 1.60 9.20 -7.23
N ASP A 33 1.26 10.29 -7.93
CA ASP A 33 1.92 11.60 -7.82
C ASP A 33 1.79 12.23 -6.42
N ARG A 34 0.87 11.75 -5.56
CA ARG A 34 0.75 12.21 -4.17
C ARG A 34 2.02 11.96 -3.34
N PHE A 35 2.88 11.05 -3.81
CA PHE A 35 4.13 10.70 -3.16
C PHE A 35 5.35 11.41 -3.77
N LEU A 36 5.16 12.43 -4.61
CA LEU A 36 6.22 13.23 -5.20
C LEU A 36 6.38 14.59 -4.48
N SER A 37 7.55 15.21 -4.60
CA SER A 37 7.76 16.61 -4.26
C SER A 37 6.90 17.53 -5.14
N SER A 38 6.72 18.79 -4.73
CA SER A 38 5.87 19.75 -5.45
C SER A 38 6.30 20.02 -6.89
N ASP A 39 7.60 19.84 -7.19
CA ASP A 39 8.20 19.96 -8.52
C ASP A 39 8.33 18.61 -9.26
N GLY A 40 7.93 17.50 -8.61
CA GLY A 40 7.97 16.15 -9.18
C GLY A 40 9.37 15.55 -9.32
N SER A 41 10.42 16.21 -8.82
CA SER A 41 11.81 15.76 -9.01
C SER A 41 12.22 14.63 -8.07
N GLU A 42 11.57 14.52 -6.91
CA GLU A 42 11.91 13.57 -5.87
C GLU A 42 10.67 12.88 -5.27
N VAL A 43 10.90 11.74 -4.63
CA VAL A 43 9.88 11.08 -3.81
C VAL A 43 9.77 11.81 -2.47
N ASN A 44 8.56 12.24 -2.12
CA ASN A 44 8.25 12.79 -0.81
C ASN A 44 8.25 11.67 0.24
N LYS A 45 9.38 11.52 0.93
CA LYS A 45 9.56 10.51 1.98
C LYS A 45 8.57 10.66 3.13
N GLN A 46 8.19 11.89 3.49
CA GLN A 46 7.26 12.13 4.60
C GLN A 46 5.87 11.58 4.30
N GLU A 47 5.38 11.75 3.07
CA GLU A 47 4.12 11.11 2.64
C GLU A 47 4.27 9.58 2.54
N GLY A 48 5.41 9.11 2.05
CA GLY A 48 5.70 7.67 1.98
C GLY A 48 5.70 6.96 3.34
N GLU A 49 6.18 7.62 4.40
CA GLU A 49 6.25 7.08 5.76
C GLU A 49 4.88 6.91 6.43
N LYS A 50 3.84 7.62 5.96
CA LYS A 50 2.47 7.48 6.48
C LYS A 50 1.77 6.21 6.01
N VAL A 51 2.27 5.57 4.93
CA VAL A 51 1.70 4.33 4.41
C VAL A 51 2.01 3.17 5.36
N MET A 52 0.98 2.61 5.99
CA MET A 52 1.11 1.50 6.93
C MET A 52 0.70 0.18 6.29
N VAL A 53 1.69 -0.62 5.86
CA VAL A 53 1.45 -1.96 5.28
C VAL A 53 2.35 -3.07 5.84
N PHE A 54 3.42 -2.71 6.56
CA PHE A 54 4.40 -3.65 7.14
C PHE A 54 4.32 -3.75 8.68
N GLY A 55 3.30 -3.14 9.30
CA GLY A 55 3.16 -3.05 10.75
C GLY A 55 4.22 -2.15 11.42
N MET A 56 4.27 -2.18 12.75
CA MET A 56 5.12 -1.30 13.55
C MET A 56 5.60 -1.96 14.85
N GLY A 57 6.70 -1.45 15.42
CA GLY A 57 7.21 -1.86 16.72
C GLY A 57 7.78 -3.28 16.74
N LYS A 58 7.65 -3.97 17.88
CA LYS A 58 8.25 -5.31 18.12
C LYS A 58 7.80 -6.40 17.15
N ARG A 59 6.71 -6.19 16.42
CA ARG A 59 6.10 -7.17 15.49
C ARG A 59 6.06 -6.66 14.05
N ARG A 60 6.84 -5.62 13.71
CA ARG A 60 7.02 -5.16 12.32
C ARG A 60 7.57 -6.29 11.44
N CYS A 61 7.18 -6.29 10.17
CA CYS A 61 7.70 -7.22 9.17
C CYS A 61 9.23 -7.17 9.08
N ILE A 62 9.90 -8.30 9.29
CA ILE A 62 11.35 -8.43 9.13
C ILE A 62 11.79 -8.43 7.66
N GLY A 63 10.86 -8.69 6.75
CA GLY A 63 11.08 -8.73 5.30
C GLY A 63 10.78 -7.42 4.57
N GLU A 64 10.47 -6.33 5.27
CA GLU A 64 10.07 -5.06 4.63
C GLU A 64 11.07 -4.59 3.56
N VAL A 65 12.37 -4.59 3.88
CA VAL A 65 13.41 -4.15 2.94
C VAL A 65 13.50 -5.08 1.74
N ILE A 66 13.41 -6.40 1.96
CA ILE A 66 13.47 -7.40 0.89
C ILE A 66 12.27 -7.22 -0.04
N ALA A 67 11.05 -7.14 0.51
CA ALA A 67 9.83 -6.99 -0.27
C ALA A 67 9.83 -5.72 -1.12
N ARG A 68 10.30 -4.59 -0.57
CA ARG A 68 10.41 -3.33 -1.32
C ARG A 68 11.38 -3.45 -2.50
N ASN A 69 12.56 -4.01 -2.27
CA ASN A 69 13.58 -4.18 -3.30
C ASN A 69 13.15 -5.19 -4.38
N GLU A 70 12.54 -6.30 -3.98
CA GLU A 70 12.06 -7.33 -4.88
C GLU A 70 10.97 -6.79 -5.82
N VAL A 71 9.94 -6.13 -5.28
CA VAL A 71 8.87 -5.51 -6.09
C VAL A 71 9.44 -4.44 -7.02
N TYR A 72 10.35 -3.60 -6.52
CA TYR A 72 11.02 -2.57 -7.33
C TYR A 72 11.76 -3.18 -8.52
N LEU A 73 12.63 -4.17 -8.28
CA LEU A 73 13.43 -4.80 -9.33
C LEU A 73 12.56 -5.52 -10.36
N PHE A 74 11.57 -6.30 -9.91
CA PHE A 74 10.65 -6.98 -10.82
C PHE A 74 9.92 -5.99 -11.71
N LEU A 75 9.30 -4.96 -11.15
CA LEU A 75 8.56 -3.98 -11.94
C LEU A 75 9.49 -3.23 -12.88
N ALA A 76 10.64 -2.73 -12.42
CA ALA A 76 11.59 -1.98 -13.24
C ALA A 76 12.07 -2.78 -14.46
N ILE A 77 12.44 -4.06 -14.26
CA ILE A 77 12.90 -4.94 -15.35
C ILE A 77 11.76 -5.22 -16.34
N ILE A 78 10.58 -5.54 -15.82
CA ILE A 78 9.44 -5.92 -16.66
C ILE A 78 8.95 -4.72 -17.48
N VAL A 79 8.70 -3.56 -16.85
CA VAL A 79 8.15 -2.39 -17.56
C VAL A 79 9.16 -1.71 -18.49
N GLN A 80 10.46 -1.95 -18.31
CA GLN A 80 11.47 -1.53 -19.28
C GLN A 80 11.36 -2.29 -20.61
N LYS A 81 10.86 -3.53 -20.58
CA LYS A 81 10.86 -4.44 -21.75
C LYS A 81 9.47 -4.72 -22.30
N LEU A 82 8.44 -4.60 -21.48
CA LEU A 82 7.08 -5.00 -21.79
C LEU A 82 6.11 -3.86 -21.49
N HIS A 83 5.11 -3.70 -22.36
CA HIS A 83 3.95 -2.86 -22.10
C HIS A 83 2.74 -3.74 -21.83
N PHE A 84 2.03 -3.48 -20.73
CA PHE A 84 0.81 -4.19 -20.38
C PHE A 84 -0.41 -3.40 -20.82
N HIS A 85 -1.39 -4.12 -21.36
CA HIS A 85 -2.65 -3.57 -21.80
C HIS A 85 -3.76 -4.51 -21.38
N ALA A 86 -4.93 -3.97 -21.06
CA ALA A 86 -6.13 -4.77 -20.93
C ALA A 86 -6.56 -5.28 -22.32
N MET A 87 -7.20 -6.45 -22.35
CA MET A 87 -7.82 -6.94 -23.58
C MET A 87 -8.98 -6.01 -23.97
N PRO A 88 -9.17 -5.70 -25.27
CA PRO A 88 -10.28 -4.87 -25.70
C PRO A 88 -11.62 -5.42 -25.22
N GLY A 89 -12.43 -4.57 -24.59
CA GLY A 89 -13.76 -4.93 -24.08
C GLY A 89 -13.76 -5.71 -22.76
N GLN A 90 -12.59 -5.98 -22.16
CA GLN A 90 -12.49 -6.60 -20.84
C GLN A 90 -12.02 -5.57 -19.80
N THR A 91 -12.89 -5.25 -18.85
CA THR A 91 -12.53 -4.48 -17.65
C THR A 91 -12.30 -5.46 -16.49
N PRO A 92 -11.08 -5.54 -15.93
CA PRO A 92 -10.84 -6.40 -14.78
C PRO A 92 -11.64 -5.92 -13.57
N ASP A 93 -12.23 -6.84 -12.82
CA ASP A 93 -12.83 -6.56 -11.52
C ASP A 93 -11.72 -6.36 -10.49
N MET A 94 -11.58 -5.13 -10.00
CA MET A 94 -10.56 -4.73 -9.03
C MET A 94 -11.07 -4.77 -7.59
N THR A 95 -12.27 -5.32 -7.34
CA THR A 95 -12.84 -5.46 -6.00
C THR A 95 -11.99 -6.42 -5.15
N PRO A 96 -11.46 -6.00 -3.98
CA PRO A 96 -10.66 -6.87 -3.15
C PRO A 96 -11.50 -7.94 -2.45
N GLU A 97 -11.03 -9.19 -2.49
CA GLU A 97 -11.53 -10.29 -1.68
C GLU A 97 -10.81 -10.30 -0.32
N TYR A 98 -11.59 -10.26 0.77
CA TYR A 98 -11.05 -10.12 2.13
C TYR A 98 -10.24 -11.35 2.57
N GLY A 99 -9.12 -11.10 3.26
CA GLY A 99 -8.25 -12.11 3.84
C GLY A 99 -7.01 -11.48 4.46
N LEU A 100 -6.08 -12.30 4.98
CA LEU A 100 -4.81 -11.80 5.52
C LEU A 100 -4.02 -11.01 4.48
N THR A 101 -4.06 -11.47 3.22
CA THR A 101 -3.65 -10.70 2.05
C THR A 101 -4.84 -10.63 1.11
N MET A 102 -5.35 -9.44 0.82
CA MET A 102 -6.48 -9.28 -0.10
C MET A 102 -6.05 -9.61 -1.52
N LYS A 103 -6.90 -10.32 -2.26
CA LYS A 103 -6.68 -10.69 -3.67
C LYS A 103 -7.77 -10.02 -4.53
N HIS A 104 -7.55 -9.91 -5.83
CA HIS A 104 -8.63 -9.59 -6.77
C HIS A 104 -9.17 -10.89 -7.37
N LYS A 105 -10.40 -10.84 -7.88
CA LYS A 105 -11.00 -11.97 -8.59
C LYS A 105 -10.18 -12.30 -9.84
N ARG A 106 -9.89 -13.57 -10.05
CA ARG A 106 -9.15 -14.05 -11.23
C ARG A 106 -10.03 -14.16 -12.47
#